data_AF-A0A9P7V6K4-F1
#
_entry.id   AF-A0A9P7V6K4-F1
#
_cell.length_a   1.000
_cell.length_b   1.000
_cell.length_c   1.000
_cell.angle_alpha   90.00
_cell.angle_beta   90.00
_cell.angle_gamma   90.00
#
_symmetry.space_group_name_H-M   'P 1'
#
loop_
_entity.id
_entity.type
_entity.pdbx_description
1 polymer ?
#
loop_
_entity_poly.entity_id
_entity_poly.type
_entity_poly.pdbx_seq_one_letter_code
_entity_poly.pdbx_strand_id
1 'polypeptide(L)'
;MDRNNVLEKRLLSRSYSSRRKIKEILETRYVSLGDQKPSLFLVPTKGSSDEGGKQTSTKSLLHVEKPKDPISKERKTRTRQEFKTYIHETMKKQKALTKRITRNRQVNVHKLLDHYQIPKYEDYTELNNLWQKYMHDLLFNNTKAGGGGVTSTEEDIQLPSLAFILPKLSSAEYVGCMLTVLQSKNTNLIGIRGIVLWDAQHSFIVVSPRDTQANEIAEASKSPPSPTELVGGLKILPKTGTLFAFDIVLNDRTCIGFTIVGSRFELRSIDRAGKKFKSHNVIDL
;
A
#
# COMPACT_ATOMS: atom_id res chain seq x y z
N MET A 1 21.91 -39.59 48.09
CA MET A 1 21.06 -40.65 47.49
C MET A 1 19.63 -40.19 47.62
N ASP A 2 19.08 -39.61 46.56
CA ASP A 2 17.71 -39.10 46.55
C ASP A 2 16.73 -40.27 46.70
N ARG A 3 16.03 -40.30 47.84
CA ARG A 3 15.11 -41.36 48.24
C ARG A 3 13.80 -41.36 47.43
N ASN A 4 13.62 -40.44 46.51
CA ASN A 4 12.29 -40.11 46.00
C ASN A 4 11.71 -41.14 45.02
N ASN A 5 12.53 -41.91 44.26
CA ASN A 5 12.03 -42.77 43.18
C ASN A 5 12.48 -44.26 43.26
N VAL A 6 12.73 -44.80 44.46
CA VAL A 6 13.27 -46.18 44.62
C VAL A 6 12.31 -47.25 44.09
N LEU A 7 11.01 -47.10 44.33
CA LEU A 7 9.98 -48.04 43.87
C LEU A 7 9.83 -47.99 42.34
N GLU A 8 9.78 -46.79 41.78
CA GLU A 8 9.67 -46.58 40.33
C GLU A 8 10.90 -47.12 39.58
N LYS A 9 12.10 -46.93 40.13
CA LYS A 9 13.34 -47.52 39.58
C LYS A 9 13.28 -49.04 39.54
N ARG A 10 12.70 -49.69 40.57
CA ARG A 10 12.49 -51.15 40.61
C ARG A 10 11.44 -51.60 39.59
N LEU A 11 10.35 -50.85 39.41
CA LEU A 11 9.34 -51.13 38.39
C LEU A 11 9.93 -51.00 36.98
N LEU A 12 10.64 -49.91 36.69
CA LEU A 12 11.31 -49.69 35.41
C LEU A 12 12.38 -50.75 35.12
N SER A 13 13.03 -51.31 36.15
CA SER A 13 14.01 -52.40 35.99
C SER A 13 13.41 -53.72 35.51
N ARG A 14 12.09 -53.91 35.64
CA ARG A 14 11.39 -55.08 35.06
C ARG A 14 11.04 -54.87 33.59
N SER A 15 10.91 -53.62 33.16
CA SER A 15 10.52 -53.26 31.78
C SER A 15 11.70 -52.88 30.90
N TYR A 16 12.82 -52.42 31.48
CA TYR A 16 14.01 -51.98 30.76
C TYR A 16 15.26 -52.69 31.27
N SER A 17 16.05 -53.28 30.37
CA SER A 17 17.30 -53.97 30.72
C SER A 17 18.46 -52.99 30.98
N SER A 18 18.43 -51.79 30.39
CA SER A 18 19.51 -50.81 30.50
C SER A 18 19.32 -49.87 31.69
N ARG A 19 20.26 -49.93 32.63
CA ARG A 19 20.27 -49.09 33.84
C ARG A 19 20.51 -47.60 33.53
N ARG A 20 21.15 -47.28 32.40
CA ARG A 20 21.35 -45.90 31.91
C ARG A 20 20.03 -45.27 31.47
N LYS A 21 19.26 -46.00 30.67
CA LYS A 21 17.94 -45.56 30.17
C LYS A 21 16.94 -45.30 31.30
N ILE A 22 16.97 -46.13 32.36
CA ILE A 22 16.14 -45.92 33.56
C ILE A 22 16.49 -44.60 34.26
N LYS A 23 17.79 -44.25 34.32
CA LYS A 23 18.23 -43.01 34.97
C LYS A 23 17.78 -41.79 34.17
N GLU A 24 17.93 -41.83 32.85
CA GLU A 24 17.48 -40.78 31.92
C GLU A 24 15.97 -40.54 31.97
N ILE A 25 15.17 -41.60 32.05
CA ILE A 25 13.71 -41.50 32.21
C ILE A 25 13.35 -40.81 33.54
N LEU A 26 14.01 -41.17 34.64
CA LEU A 26 13.72 -40.57 35.95
C LEU A 26 14.19 -39.11 36.05
N GLU A 27 15.28 -38.76 35.37
CA GLU A 27 15.79 -37.38 35.28
C GLU A 27 14.90 -36.49 34.39
N THR A 28 14.23 -37.04 33.37
CA THR A 28 13.36 -36.26 32.46
C THR A 28 11.89 -36.19 32.92
N ARG A 29 11.35 -37.25 33.53
CA ARG A 29 9.91 -37.39 33.84
C ARG A 29 9.35 -36.44 34.90
N TYR A 30 10.20 -35.95 35.80
CA TYR A 30 9.79 -35.08 36.92
C TYR A 30 10.32 -33.65 36.81
N VAL A 31 10.98 -33.32 35.69
CA VAL A 31 11.49 -31.97 35.42
C VAL A 31 10.42 -31.17 34.71
N SER A 32 10.17 -29.92 35.14
CA SER A 32 9.15 -29.04 34.57
C SER A 32 9.34 -28.74 33.07
N LEU A 33 10.57 -28.87 32.55
CA LEU A 33 10.93 -28.73 31.14
C LEU A 33 11.09 -30.09 30.41
N GLY A 34 10.86 -31.21 31.08
CA GLY A 34 11.01 -32.54 30.49
C GLY A 34 9.83 -32.93 29.58
N ASP A 35 10.07 -33.94 28.73
CA ASP A 35 9.08 -34.44 27.76
C ASP A 35 7.81 -35.01 28.41
N GLN A 36 7.91 -35.48 29.66
CA GLN A 36 6.78 -36.00 30.42
C GLN A 36 6.54 -35.10 31.63
N LYS A 37 5.31 -34.61 31.78
CA LYS A 37 4.89 -33.89 32.99
C LYS A 37 4.46 -34.91 34.05
N PRO A 38 4.71 -34.66 35.36
CA PRO A 38 4.28 -35.54 36.44
C PRO A 38 2.77 -35.46 36.73
N SER A 39 1.98 -34.81 35.88
CA SER A 39 0.52 -34.71 35.99
C SER A 39 -0.16 -35.23 34.73
N LEU A 40 -1.25 -35.96 34.94
CA LEU A 40 -2.14 -36.45 33.88
C LEU A 40 -3.39 -35.55 33.86
N PHE A 41 -3.57 -34.77 32.79
CA PHE A 41 -4.76 -33.93 32.64
C PHE A 41 -5.95 -34.78 32.18
N LEU A 42 -6.80 -35.17 33.12
CA LEU A 42 -8.07 -35.84 32.85
C LEU A 42 -9.18 -34.81 32.63
N VAL A 43 -9.01 -33.96 31.63
CA VAL A 43 -10.08 -33.04 31.20
C VAL A 43 -10.69 -33.65 29.94
N PRO A 44 -12.03 -33.74 29.83
CA PRO A 44 -12.66 -34.06 28.57
C PRO A 44 -12.12 -33.08 27.53
N THR A 45 -11.37 -33.57 26.55
CA THR A 45 -11.06 -32.76 25.37
C THR A 45 -12.40 -32.31 24.84
N LYS A 46 -12.61 -30.99 24.72
CA LYS A 46 -13.79 -30.43 24.06
C LYS A 46 -13.73 -30.88 22.60
N GLY A 47 -14.18 -32.12 22.37
CA GLY A 47 -14.43 -32.68 21.07
C GLY A 47 -15.52 -31.84 20.45
N SER A 48 -15.29 -31.50 19.20
CA SER A 48 -16.24 -30.83 18.32
C SER A 48 -17.52 -31.65 18.17
N SER A 49 -18.45 -31.44 19.09
CA SER A 49 -19.88 -31.78 18.98
C SER A 49 -20.60 -30.85 19.98
N ASP A 50 -20.83 -29.60 19.57
CA ASP A 50 -22.15 -29.08 19.23
C ASP A 50 -23.10 -28.99 20.44
N GLU A 51 -23.39 -27.75 20.88
CA GLU A 51 -24.72 -27.13 20.74
C GLU A 51 -24.89 -25.90 21.67
N GLY A 52 -25.40 -24.81 21.10
CA GLY A 52 -26.58 -24.17 21.71
C GLY A 52 -26.44 -22.87 22.51
N GLY A 53 -25.25 -22.38 22.81
CA GLY A 53 -25.09 -21.11 23.53
C GLY A 53 -25.12 -19.86 22.65
N LYS A 54 -26.11 -19.68 21.75
CA LYS A 54 -26.30 -18.38 21.09
C LYS A 54 -26.68 -17.36 22.18
N GLN A 55 -25.70 -16.60 22.65
CA GLN A 55 -25.94 -15.35 23.34
C GLN A 55 -26.82 -14.49 22.42
N THR A 56 -28.10 -14.40 22.72
CA THR A 56 -29.01 -13.45 22.10
C THR A 56 -28.48 -12.07 22.46
N SER A 57 -27.73 -11.47 21.54
CA SER A 57 -27.46 -10.03 21.55
C SER A 57 -28.78 -9.33 21.80
N THR A 58 -28.89 -8.64 22.93
CA THR A 58 -30.04 -7.83 23.31
C THR A 58 -30.24 -6.77 22.24
N LYS A 59 -31.13 -7.02 21.29
CA LYS A 59 -31.52 -6.03 20.29
C LYS A 59 -32.29 -4.95 21.03
N SER A 60 -31.67 -3.78 21.18
CA SER A 60 -32.30 -2.60 21.77
C SER A 60 -33.56 -2.25 20.96
N LEU A 61 -34.73 -2.22 21.62
CA LEU A 61 -36.00 -1.81 21.01
C LEU A 61 -36.00 -0.35 20.52
N LEU A 62 -35.07 0.46 21.04
CA LEU A 62 -34.89 1.86 20.67
C LEU A 62 -33.86 2.05 19.54
N HIS A 63 -33.09 1.01 19.19
CA HIS A 63 -32.14 1.05 18.09
C HIS A 63 -32.70 0.27 16.91
N VAL A 64 -33.46 0.95 16.06
CA VAL A 64 -33.68 0.50 14.69
C VAL A 64 -32.34 0.71 13.97
N GLU A 65 -31.55 -0.36 13.84
CA GLU A 65 -30.50 -0.40 12.83
C GLU A 65 -31.21 -0.18 11.50
N LYS A 66 -31.21 1.06 10.98
CA LYS A 66 -31.46 1.26 9.56
C LYS A 66 -30.47 0.32 8.86
N PRO A 67 -30.91 -0.56 7.94
CA PRO A 67 -29.95 -1.30 7.14
C PRO A 67 -29.04 -0.24 6.54
N LYS A 68 -27.76 -0.23 6.92
CA LYS A 68 -26.75 0.52 6.16
C LYS A 68 -26.90 -0.06 4.77
N ASP A 69 -27.56 0.63 3.84
CA ASP A 69 -27.82 0.12 2.49
C ASP A 69 -26.48 -0.40 1.97
N PRO A 70 -26.27 -1.73 2.00
CA PRO A 70 -24.96 -2.24 1.67
C PRO A 70 -24.90 -1.99 0.19
N ILE A 71 -24.04 -1.06 -0.26
CA ILE A 71 -23.81 -0.79 -1.69
C ILE A 71 -23.92 -2.12 -2.41
N SER A 72 -25.01 -2.29 -3.17
CA SER A 72 -25.39 -3.61 -3.66
C SER A 72 -24.17 -4.21 -4.35
N LYS A 73 -23.94 -5.52 -4.17
CA LYS A 73 -22.83 -6.20 -4.87
C LYS A 73 -22.89 -5.87 -6.38
N GLU A 74 -24.09 -5.70 -6.91
CA GLU A 74 -24.37 -5.25 -8.28
C GLU A 74 -23.85 -3.85 -8.60
N ARG A 75 -24.01 -2.89 -7.67
CA ARG A 75 -23.45 -1.53 -7.84
C ARG A 75 -21.93 -1.57 -7.89
N LYS A 76 -21.28 -2.39 -7.04
CA LYS A 76 -19.81 -2.55 -7.06
C LYS A 76 -19.33 -3.19 -8.36
N THR A 77 -20.01 -4.22 -8.85
CA THR A 77 -19.66 -4.88 -10.13
C THR A 77 -19.85 -3.93 -11.30
N ARG A 78 -20.96 -3.18 -11.30
CA ARG A 78 -21.27 -2.19 -12.34
C ARG A 78 -20.23 -1.08 -12.39
N THR A 79 -19.87 -0.47 -11.25
CA THR A 79 -18.83 0.58 -11.21
C THR A 79 -17.47 0.07 -11.69
N ARG A 80 -17.08 -1.17 -11.36
CA ARG A 80 -15.84 -1.77 -11.88
C ARG A 80 -15.89 -1.99 -13.39
N GLN A 81 -17.01 -2.42 -13.93
CA GLN A 81 -17.21 -2.62 -15.37
C GLN A 81 -17.18 -1.28 -16.11
N GLU A 82 -17.93 -0.27 -15.64
CA GLU A 82 -17.96 1.08 -16.20
C GLU A 82 -16.57 1.74 -16.16
N PHE A 83 -15.83 1.56 -15.06
CA PHE A 83 -14.46 2.06 -14.97
C PHE A 83 -13.55 1.35 -15.98
N LYS A 84 -13.65 0.02 -16.11
CA LYS A 84 -12.88 -0.75 -17.08
C LYS A 84 -13.18 -0.31 -18.52
N THR A 85 -14.45 -0.12 -18.87
CA THR A 85 -14.85 0.36 -20.21
C THR A 85 -14.32 1.76 -20.46
N TYR A 86 -14.46 2.67 -19.51
CA TYR A 86 -13.89 4.02 -19.59
C TYR A 86 -12.39 4.01 -19.86
N ILE A 87 -11.61 3.24 -19.09
CA ILE A 87 -10.14 3.15 -19.26
C ILE A 87 -9.78 2.55 -20.63
N HIS A 88 -10.50 1.51 -21.07
CA HIS A 88 -10.22 0.88 -22.36
C HIS A 88 -10.55 1.82 -23.55
N GLU A 89 -11.68 2.51 -23.49
CA GLU A 89 -12.12 3.44 -24.52
C GLU A 89 -11.21 4.67 -24.61
N THR A 90 -10.86 5.26 -23.47
CA THR A 90 -9.94 6.41 -23.41
C THR A 90 -8.57 6.05 -23.99
N MET A 91 -7.99 4.91 -23.59
CA MET A 91 -6.72 4.44 -24.15
C MET A 91 -6.80 4.16 -25.66
N LYS A 92 -7.92 3.61 -26.15
CA LYS A 92 -8.15 3.39 -27.58
C LYS A 92 -8.20 4.72 -28.35
N LYS A 93 -8.93 5.71 -27.84
CA LYS A 93 -9.04 7.06 -28.41
C LYS A 93 -7.68 7.78 -28.39
N GLN A 94 -6.95 7.72 -27.29
CA GLN A 94 -5.58 8.26 -27.18
C GLN A 94 -4.65 7.62 -28.21
N LYS A 95 -4.64 6.29 -28.34
CA LYS A 95 -3.79 5.59 -29.32
C LYS A 95 -4.12 6.01 -30.76
N ALA A 96 -5.40 6.21 -31.07
CA ALA A 96 -5.82 6.72 -32.38
C ALA A 96 -5.30 8.15 -32.63
N LEU A 97 -5.40 9.02 -31.62
CA LEU A 97 -4.87 10.39 -31.68
C LEU A 97 -3.35 10.41 -31.85
N THR A 98 -2.60 9.64 -31.05
CA THR A 98 -1.14 9.54 -31.16
C THR A 98 -0.71 9.07 -32.56
N LYS A 99 -1.41 8.08 -33.14
CA LYS A 99 -1.16 7.63 -34.52
C LYS A 99 -1.40 8.74 -35.54
N ARG A 100 -2.45 9.55 -35.36
CA ARG A 100 -2.77 10.67 -36.26
C ARG A 100 -1.70 11.77 -36.19
N ILE A 101 -1.23 12.11 -34.99
CA ILE A 101 -0.14 13.08 -34.77
C ILE A 101 1.19 12.57 -35.33
N THR A 102 1.47 11.28 -35.18
CA THR A 102 2.68 10.68 -35.74
C THR A 102 2.70 10.76 -37.27
N ARG A 103 1.53 10.59 -37.92
CA ARG A 103 1.39 10.73 -39.38
C ARG A 103 1.42 12.17 -39.85
N ASN A 104 0.85 13.09 -39.09
CA ASN A 104 0.81 14.51 -39.43
C ASN A 104 1.19 15.35 -38.21
N ARG A 105 2.42 15.86 -38.22
CA ARG A 105 3.03 16.56 -37.08
C ARG A 105 2.53 18.01 -36.92
N GLN A 106 1.87 18.58 -37.93
CA GLN A 106 1.38 19.97 -37.92
C GLN A 106 -0.10 20.11 -37.50
N VAL A 107 -0.66 19.11 -36.82
CA VAL A 107 -2.08 19.14 -36.45
C VAL A 107 -2.28 19.86 -35.13
N ASN A 108 -3.30 20.73 -35.06
CA ASN A 108 -3.72 21.39 -33.83
C ASN A 108 -4.23 20.36 -32.80
N VAL A 109 -3.35 19.98 -31.86
CA VAL A 109 -3.61 18.95 -30.85
C VAL A 109 -4.79 19.33 -29.93
N HIS A 110 -4.93 20.62 -29.61
CA HIS A 110 -5.98 21.11 -28.72
C HIS A 110 -7.40 20.80 -29.24
N LYS A 111 -7.67 21.09 -30.51
CA LYS A 111 -8.99 20.82 -31.13
C LYS A 111 -9.30 19.33 -31.19
N LEU A 112 -8.27 18.49 -31.34
CA LEU A 112 -8.44 17.05 -31.38
C LEU A 112 -8.69 16.45 -29.99
N LEU A 113 -8.07 16.98 -28.94
CA LEU A 113 -8.28 16.52 -27.57
C LEU A 113 -9.75 16.61 -27.16
N ASP A 114 -10.40 17.74 -27.48
CA ASP A 114 -11.82 17.96 -27.20
C ASP A 114 -12.70 16.97 -27.98
N HIS A 115 -12.36 16.70 -29.24
CA HIS A 115 -13.10 15.74 -30.08
C HIS A 115 -13.00 14.30 -29.56
N TYR A 116 -11.82 13.88 -29.08
CA TYR A 116 -11.60 12.53 -28.55
C TYR A 116 -12.01 12.37 -27.08
N GLN A 117 -12.45 13.43 -26.39
CA GLN A 117 -12.87 13.41 -24.97
C GLN A 117 -11.80 12.77 -24.06
N ILE A 118 -10.54 13.10 -24.29
CA ILE A 118 -9.42 12.58 -23.48
C ILE A 118 -9.34 13.42 -22.21
N PRO A 119 -9.16 12.80 -21.02
CA PRO A 119 -9.03 13.54 -19.76
C PRO A 119 -7.87 14.54 -19.83
N LYS A 120 -8.16 15.80 -19.53
CA LYS A 120 -7.17 16.88 -19.49
C LYS A 120 -6.47 16.85 -18.14
N TYR A 121 -5.16 17.09 -18.15
CA TYR A 121 -4.36 17.14 -16.93
C TYR A 121 -4.79 18.29 -16.00
N GLU A 122 -5.14 19.44 -16.58
CA GLU A 122 -5.54 20.66 -15.87
C GLU A 122 -6.69 20.41 -14.88
N ASP A 123 -7.67 19.58 -15.28
CA ASP A 123 -8.83 19.22 -14.45
C ASP A 123 -8.44 18.49 -13.15
N TYR A 124 -7.25 17.87 -13.10
CA TYR A 124 -6.77 17.10 -11.94
C TYR A 124 -5.78 17.87 -11.07
N THR A 125 -5.41 19.10 -11.44
CA THR A 125 -4.49 19.93 -10.65
C THR A 125 -5.07 20.25 -9.26
N GLU A 126 -6.38 20.51 -9.18
CA GLU A 126 -7.08 20.73 -7.92
C GLU A 126 -7.04 19.50 -7.00
N LEU A 127 -7.13 18.30 -7.58
CA LEU A 127 -7.01 17.04 -6.85
C LEU A 127 -5.60 16.90 -6.24
N ASN A 128 -4.57 17.31 -6.96
CA ASN A 128 -3.22 17.34 -6.42
C ASN A 128 -3.07 18.36 -5.29
N ASN A 129 -3.64 19.55 -5.44
CA ASN A 129 -3.63 20.58 -4.38
C ASN A 129 -4.33 20.08 -3.10
N LEU A 130 -5.43 19.34 -3.23
CA LEU A 130 -6.09 18.70 -2.10
C LEU A 130 -5.18 17.65 -1.44
N TRP A 131 -4.52 16.82 -2.25
CA TRP A 131 -3.59 15.81 -1.74
C TRP A 131 -2.39 16.43 -1.02
N GLN A 132 -1.82 17.53 -1.53
CA GLN A 132 -0.72 18.25 -0.87
C GLN A 132 -1.14 18.76 0.52
N LYS A 133 -2.33 19.35 0.63
CA LYS A 133 -2.88 19.81 1.92
C LYS A 133 -3.10 18.65 2.89
N TYR A 134 -3.64 17.53 2.40
CA TYR A 134 -3.80 16.30 3.19
C TYR A 134 -2.46 15.79 3.74
N MET A 135 -1.43 15.71 2.89
CA MET A 135 -0.11 15.23 3.30
C MET A 135 0.57 16.20 4.26
N HIS A 136 0.38 17.51 4.06
CA HIS A 136 0.90 18.52 4.96
C HIS A 136 0.29 18.37 6.36
N ASP A 137 -1.03 18.17 6.45
CA ASP A 137 -1.73 17.91 7.71
C ASP A 137 -1.28 16.57 8.33
N LEU A 138 -1.18 15.51 7.54
CA LEU A 138 -0.78 14.19 8.02
C LEU A 138 0.63 14.19 8.63
N LEU A 139 1.59 14.86 8.00
CA LEU A 139 3.00 14.80 8.39
C LEU A 139 3.39 15.89 9.38
N PHE A 140 2.90 17.12 9.22
CA PHE A 140 3.40 18.30 9.94
C PHE A 140 2.44 18.85 10.99
N ASN A 141 1.23 18.32 11.16
CA ASN A 141 0.32 18.88 12.17
C ASN A 141 0.80 18.65 13.62
N ASN A 142 1.59 17.60 13.87
CA ASN A 142 2.16 17.32 15.20
C ASN A 142 3.37 18.19 15.58
N THR A 143 4.03 18.86 14.64
CA THR A 143 5.15 19.76 14.97
C THR A 143 4.66 21.05 15.64
N LYS A 144 3.37 21.39 15.48
CA LYS A 144 2.74 22.55 16.16
C LYS A 144 2.35 22.27 17.62
N ALA A 145 2.17 21.01 18.00
CA ALA A 145 1.65 20.64 19.33
C ALA A 145 2.75 20.38 20.39
N GLY A 146 4.00 20.20 19.96
CA GLY A 146 5.13 19.94 20.85
C GLY A 146 5.99 21.16 21.10
N GLY A 147 5.46 22.21 21.73
CA GLY A 147 6.23 23.25 22.44
C GLY A 147 7.33 24.05 21.68
N GLY A 148 7.56 23.79 20.40
CA GLY A 148 8.39 24.59 19.51
C GLY A 148 7.48 25.35 18.59
N GLY A 149 7.15 26.59 18.97
CA GLY A 149 6.44 27.49 18.07
C GLY A 149 7.18 27.56 16.75
N VAL A 150 6.47 27.32 15.64
CA VAL A 150 6.94 27.72 14.32
C VAL A 150 6.95 29.24 14.34
N THR A 151 8.06 29.81 14.78
CA THR A 151 8.44 31.16 14.40
C THR A 151 8.67 31.10 12.90
N SER A 152 7.89 31.91 12.19
CA SER A 152 8.00 32.21 10.77
C SER A 152 9.37 32.81 10.45
N THR A 153 10.39 31.97 10.39
CA THR A 153 11.74 32.26 9.89
C THR A 153 12.17 31.09 9.03
N GLU A 154 12.47 31.38 7.77
CA GLU A 154 12.45 30.48 6.61
C GLU A 154 13.50 29.35 6.61
N GLU A 155 14.29 29.18 7.67
CA GLU A 155 15.55 28.43 7.58
C GLU A 155 15.59 27.09 8.32
N ASP A 156 14.71 26.80 9.27
CA ASP A 156 14.75 25.53 10.01
C ASP A 156 13.37 24.87 10.12
N ILE A 157 12.83 24.38 9.00
CA ILE A 157 11.80 23.35 9.08
C ILE A 157 12.48 22.08 9.57
N GLN A 158 12.50 21.85 10.88
CA GLN A 158 12.94 20.58 11.43
C GLN A 158 11.98 19.48 10.93
N LEU A 159 12.47 18.65 10.01
CA LEU A 159 11.72 17.50 9.55
C LEU A 159 11.41 16.60 10.76
N PRO A 160 10.15 16.15 10.91
CA PRO A 160 9.85 15.12 11.90
C PRO A 160 10.74 13.90 11.66
N SER A 161 11.11 13.18 12.72
CA SER A 161 11.94 11.98 12.61
C SER A 161 11.36 11.01 11.58
N LEU A 162 12.23 10.40 10.76
CA LEU A 162 11.86 9.40 9.75
C LEU A 162 11.04 8.24 10.35
N ALA A 163 11.31 7.89 11.60
CA ALA A 163 10.57 6.85 12.32
C ALA A 163 9.07 7.17 12.48
N PHE A 164 8.70 8.45 12.47
CA PHE A 164 7.32 8.92 12.55
C PHE A 164 6.69 9.12 11.17
N ILE A 165 7.47 9.61 10.19
CA ILE A 165 7.00 9.89 8.83
C ILE A 165 6.72 8.58 8.07
N LEU A 166 7.64 7.63 8.08
CA LEU A 166 7.57 6.43 7.23
C LEU A 166 6.31 5.56 7.50
N PRO A 167 5.89 5.30 8.76
CA PRO A 167 4.66 4.56 9.00
C PRO A 167 3.42 5.29 8.48
N LYS A 168 3.37 6.63 8.61
CA LYS A 168 2.27 7.45 8.08
C LYS A 168 2.22 7.41 6.57
N LEU A 169 3.36 7.55 5.90
CA LEU A 169 3.46 7.43 4.45
C LEU A 169 3.02 6.03 3.97
N SER A 170 3.40 4.97 4.70
CA SER A 170 3.05 3.60 4.32
C SER A 170 1.55 3.33 4.32
N SER A 171 0.79 3.99 5.21
CA SER A 171 -0.66 3.84 5.34
C SER A 171 -1.47 4.92 4.61
N ALA A 172 -0.83 6.01 4.18
CA ALA A 172 -1.46 7.13 3.50
C ALA A 172 -2.12 6.75 2.17
N GLU A 173 -3.01 7.63 1.70
CA GLU A 173 -3.60 7.54 0.36
C GLU A 173 -2.77 8.31 -0.66
N TYR A 174 -2.63 7.74 -1.86
CA TYR A 174 -1.84 8.33 -2.95
C TYR A 174 -2.69 8.71 -4.17
N VAL A 175 -4.03 8.70 -4.05
CA VAL A 175 -4.91 9.26 -5.09
C VAL A 175 -4.76 10.78 -5.05
N GLY A 176 -4.48 11.40 -6.19
CA GLY A 176 -4.11 12.82 -6.30
C GLY A 176 -2.61 13.10 -6.13
N CYS A 177 -1.79 12.09 -5.79
CA CYS A 177 -0.35 12.27 -5.70
C CYS A 177 0.28 12.50 -7.09
N MET A 178 1.23 13.43 -7.16
CA MET A 178 2.10 13.59 -8.33
C MET A 178 3.24 12.58 -8.26
N LEU A 179 3.22 11.58 -9.14
CA LEU A 179 4.27 10.56 -9.22
C LEU A 179 5.17 10.78 -10.43
N THR A 180 6.47 10.60 -10.22
CA THR A 180 7.51 10.55 -11.26
C THR A 180 8.16 9.17 -11.25
N VAL A 181 8.28 8.53 -12.40
CA VAL A 181 9.03 7.27 -12.52
C VAL A 181 10.52 7.56 -12.59
N LEU A 182 11.26 7.24 -11.53
CA LEU A 182 12.73 7.40 -11.50
C LEU A 182 13.42 6.24 -12.22
N GLN A 183 13.03 5.02 -11.89
CA GLN A 183 13.64 3.80 -12.43
C GLN A 183 12.55 2.79 -12.74
N SER A 184 12.75 2.02 -13.80
CA SER A 184 11.87 0.92 -14.17
C SER A 184 12.67 -0.14 -14.89
N LYS A 185 12.27 -1.41 -14.74
CA LYS A 185 12.71 -2.50 -15.61
C LYS A 185 12.45 -2.19 -17.10
N ASN A 186 11.40 -1.43 -17.39
CA ASN A 186 11.11 -0.93 -18.73
C ASN A 186 11.60 0.50 -18.89
N THR A 187 12.66 0.70 -19.67
CA THR A 187 13.28 2.02 -19.89
C THR A 187 12.31 3.07 -20.46
N ASN A 188 11.32 2.65 -21.25
CA ASN A 188 10.28 3.53 -21.81
C ASN A 188 9.37 4.20 -20.76
N LEU A 189 9.34 3.68 -19.53
CA LEU A 189 8.53 4.25 -18.45
C LEU A 189 9.27 5.32 -17.65
N ILE A 190 10.60 5.37 -17.75
CA ILE A 190 11.45 6.29 -17.00
C ILE A 190 11.13 7.73 -17.42
N GLY A 191 11.02 8.63 -16.45
CA GLY A 191 10.71 10.04 -16.66
C GLY A 191 9.23 10.34 -16.85
N ILE A 192 8.35 9.34 -16.92
CA ILE A 192 6.90 9.61 -16.96
C ILE A 192 6.45 10.21 -15.63
N ARG A 193 5.79 11.37 -15.72
CA ARG A 193 5.14 12.05 -14.60
C ARG A 193 3.63 12.07 -14.75
N GLY A 194 2.90 12.08 -13.65
CA GLY A 194 1.44 12.24 -13.67
C GLY A 194 0.76 12.18 -12.31
N ILE A 195 -0.47 12.69 -12.27
CA ILE A 195 -1.32 12.67 -11.08
C ILE A 195 -2.06 11.34 -11.01
N VAL A 196 -2.01 10.65 -9.87
CA VAL A 196 -2.71 9.39 -9.66
C VAL A 196 -4.22 9.60 -9.62
N LEU A 197 -4.93 9.00 -10.58
CA LEU A 197 -6.39 8.95 -10.59
C LEU A 197 -6.92 7.79 -9.74
N TRP A 198 -6.22 6.65 -9.81
CA TRP A 198 -6.66 5.43 -9.13
C TRP A 198 -5.47 4.55 -8.70
N ASP A 199 -5.44 4.19 -7.42
CA ASP A 199 -4.51 3.23 -6.83
C ASP A 199 -5.07 1.80 -7.00
N ALA A 200 -4.67 1.11 -8.08
CA ALA A 200 -4.96 -0.31 -8.22
C ALA A 200 -3.91 -1.15 -7.48
N GLN A 201 -4.17 -2.43 -7.31
CA GLN A 201 -3.26 -3.33 -6.60
C GLN A 201 -1.86 -3.31 -7.28
N HIS A 202 -1.76 -3.74 -8.53
CA HIS A 202 -0.46 -3.89 -9.21
C HIS A 202 -0.04 -2.70 -10.09
N SER A 203 -0.83 -1.63 -10.15
CA SER A 203 -0.58 -0.51 -11.06
C SER A 203 -1.14 0.80 -10.54
N PHE A 204 -0.48 1.90 -10.87
CA PHE A 204 -1.04 3.25 -10.74
C PHE A 204 -1.64 3.68 -12.07
N ILE A 205 -2.88 4.15 -12.03
CA ILE A 205 -3.50 4.82 -13.18
C ILE A 205 -3.28 6.30 -12.96
N VAL A 206 -2.52 6.93 -13.85
CA VAL A 206 -2.11 8.34 -13.74
C VAL A 206 -2.57 9.14 -14.95
N VAL A 207 -2.74 10.44 -14.76
CA VAL A 207 -2.94 11.40 -15.85
C VAL A 207 -1.64 12.19 -16.03
N SER A 208 -1.02 12.02 -17.19
CA SER A 208 0.26 12.62 -17.54
C SER A 208 0.04 14.03 -18.13
N PRO A 209 0.84 15.03 -17.72
CA PRO A 209 0.77 16.38 -18.28
C PRO A 209 1.22 16.40 -19.74
N ARG A 210 0.94 17.52 -20.41
CA ARG A 210 1.42 17.82 -21.76
C ARG A 210 2.71 18.62 -21.70
N ASP A 211 3.56 18.44 -22.69
CA ASP A 211 4.92 19.00 -22.74
C ASP A 211 4.99 20.54 -22.63
N THR A 212 3.94 21.27 -23.05
CA THR A 212 3.87 22.73 -22.89
C THR A 212 3.89 23.21 -21.43
N GLN A 213 3.61 22.33 -20.46
CA GLN A 213 3.57 22.61 -19.02
C GLN A 213 4.59 21.78 -18.21
N ALA A 214 5.36 20.89 -18.87
CA ALA A 214 6.37 20.06 -18.20
C ALA A 214 7.72 20.79 -18.01
N ASN A 215 7.86 21.97 -18.64
CA ASN A 215 9.06 22.80 -18.72
C ASN A 215 9.31 23.59 -17.43
N GLU A 216 9.64 22.88 -16.36
CA GLU A 216 10.50 23.42 -15.29
C GLU A 216 11.67 22.46 -14.98
N ILE A 217 11.62 21.21 -15.45
CA ILE A 217 12.68 20.19 -15.24
C ILE A 217 13.31 19.73 -16.58
N ALA A 218 12.69 20.03 -17.72
CA ALA A 218 13.09 19.54 -19.04
C ALA A 218 14.21 20.34 -19.72
N GLU A 219 14.78 21.37 -19.09
CA GLU A 219 15.96 22.08 -19.63
C GLU A 219 17.20 21.16 -19.76
N ALA A 220 17.20 20.00 -19.08
CA ALA A 220 18.32 19.06 -19.08
C ALA A 220 18.34 18.04 -20.24
N SER A 221 17.22 17.79 -20.95
CA SER A 221 17.17 16.78 -22.03
C SER A 221 16.69 17.36 -23.36
N LYS A 222 17.64 17.74 -24.21
CA LYS A 222 17.43 18.27 -25.58
C LYS A 222 16.92 17.22 -26.59
N SER A 223 15.89 16.43 -26.28
CA SER A 223 15.24 15.55 -27.24
C SER A 223 13.86 16.09 -27.62
N PRO A 224 13.45 16.04 -28.90
CA PRO A 224 12.12 16.46 -29.28
C PRO A 224 11.06 15.61 -28.56
N PRO A 225 9.95 16.22 -28.10
CA PRO A 225 8.94 15.50 -27.34
C PRO A 225 8.33 14.36 -28.14
N SER A 226 8.14 13.25 -27.46
CA SER A 226 7.49 12.07 -28.02
C SER A 226 6.03 12.40 -28.39
N PRO A 227 5.47 11.81 -29.46
CA PRO A 227 4.05 11.95 -29.79
C PRO A 227 3.11 11.62 -28.62
N THR A 228 3.55 10.77 -27.69
CA THR A 228 2.81 10.43 -26.47
C THR A 228 2.85 11.54 -25.42
N GLU A 229 3.95 12.28 -25.30
CA GLU A 229 4.10 13.42 -24.38
C GLU A 229 3.33 14.65 -24.87
N LEU A 230 3.23 14.81 -26.19
CA LEU A 230 2.45 15.88 -26.80
C LEU A 230 0.94 15.72 -26.55
N VAL A 231 0.44 14.47 -26.52
CA VAL A 231 -0.97 14.17 -26.23
C VAL A 231 -1.24 14.20 -24.73
N GLY A 232 -0.33 13.67 -23.92
CA GLY A 232 -0.54 13.45 -22.49
C GLY A 232 -1.72 12.50 -22.20
N GLY A 233 -2.39 12.73 -21.08
CA GLY A 233 -3.61 12.02 -20.68
C GLY A 233 -3.35 10.75 -19.88
N LEU A 234 -4.27 9.80 -19.91
CA LEU A 234 -4.22 8.58 -19.11
C LEU A 234 -3.00 7.69 -19.46
N LYS A 235 -2.31 7.20 -18.42
CA LYS A 235 -1.26 6.20 -18.49
C LYS A 235 -1.42 5.19 -17.35
N ILE A 236 -1.03 3.95 -17.59
CA ILE A 236 -1.05 2.87 -16.59
C ILE A 236 0.40 2.50 -16.29
N LEU A 237 0.84 2.75 -15.06
CA LEU A 237 2.18 2.46 -14.58
C LEU A 237 2.16 1.19 -13.74
N PRO A 238 2.86 0.11 -14.14
CA PRO A 238 3.00 -1.08 -13.29
C PRO A 238 3.80 -0.71 -12.04
N LYS A 239 3.49 -1.32 -10.90
CA LYS A 239 4.25 -1.11 -9.66
C LYS A 239 5.46 -2.05 -9.55
N THR A 240 5.39 -3.22 -10.15
CA THR A 240 6.47 -4.21 -10.07
C THR A 240 7.69 -3.76 -10.87
N GLY A 241 8.86 -3.75 -10.23
CA GLY A 241 10.11 -3.33 -10.86
C GLY A 241 10.12 -1.86 -11.28
N THR A 242 9.50 -0.99 -10.47
CA THR A 242 9.49 0.47 -10.67
C THR A 242 9.76 1.19 -9.36
N LEU A 243 10.58 2.25 -9.43
CA LEU A 243 10.79 3.22 -8.37
C LEU A 243 10.08 4.52 -8.73
N PHE A 244 9.17 4.95 -7.87
CA PHE A 244 8.46 6.22 -8.01
C PHE A 244 9.03 7.25 -7.06
N ALA A 245 9.03 8.52 -7.47
CA ALA A 245 9.26 9.67 -6.61
C ALA A 245 8.01 10.53 -6.54
N PHE A 246 7.81 11.18 -5.41
CA PHE A 246 6.83 12.23 -5.23
C PHE A 246 7.37 13.31 -4.31
N ASP A 247 6.91 14.53 -4.54
CA ASP A 247 7.38 15.69 -3.81
C ASP A 247 6.23 16.31 -3.03
N ILE A 248 6.50 16.64 -1.77
CA ILE A 248 5.61 17.41 -0.91
C ILE A 248 6.14 18.84 -0.87
N VAL A 249 5.33 19.80 -1.31
CA VAL A 249 5.68 21.22 -1.28
C VAL A 249 5.41 21.75 0.12
N LEU A 250 6.41 22.36 0.76
CA LEU A 250 6.26 22.95 2.09
C LEU A 250 5.98 24.44 1.95
N ASN A 251 6.89 25.14 1.27
CA ASN A 251 6.77 26.54 0.91
C ASN A 251 7.06 26.70 -0.60
N ASP A 252 6.82 27.88 -1.16
CA ASP A 252 7.01 28.18 -2.59
C ASP A 252 8.45 27.92 -3.11
N ARG A 253 9.42 27.67 -2.22
CA ARG A 253 10.82 27.40 -2.55
C ARG A 253 11.37 26.06 -2.04
N THR A 254 10.64 25.37 -1.16
CA THR A 254 11.14 24.15 -0.50
C THR A 254 10.19 22.98 -0.69
N CYS A 255 10.73 21.87 -1.19
CA CYS A 255 10.01 20.61 -1.34
C CYS A 255 10.79 19.47 -0.68
N ILE A 256 10.07 18.49 -0.16
CA ILE A 256 10.65 17.25 0.35
C ILE A 256 10.27 16.13 -0.61
N GLY A 257 11.28 15.56 -1.25
CA GLY A 257 11.13 14.41 -2.13
C GLY A 257 11.20 13.09 -1.37
N PHE A 258 10.26 12.20 -1.68
CA PHE A 258 10.20 10.84 -1.17
C PHE A 258 10.19 9.84 -2.31
N THR A 259 10.65 8.62 -2.03
CA THR A 259 10.65 7.53 -2.99
C THR A 259 9.79 6.36 -2.51
N ILE A 260 9.09 5.73 -3.46
CA ILE A 260 8.26 4.55 -3.26
C ILE A 260 8.81 3.42 -4.12
N VAL A 261 9.19 2.33 -3.46
CA VAL A 261 9.54 1.07 -4.13
C VAL A 261 8.26 0.35 -4.52
N GLY A 262 7.91 0.38 -5.80
CA GLY A 262 6.64 -0.13 -6.30
C GLY A 262 6.45 -1.63 -6.05
N SER A 263 7.52 -2.44 -6.15
CA SER A 263 7.46 -3.89 -5.88
C SER A 263 6.99 -4.21 -4.46
N ARG A 264 7.16 -3.28 -3.51
CA ARG A 264 6.69 -3.39 -2.11
C ARG A 264 5.34 -2.73 -1.88
N PHE A 265 4.81 -2.03 -2.88
CA PHE A 265 3.66 -1.13 -2.76
C PHE A 265 2.41 -1.64 -3.51
N GLU A 266 2.29 -2.96 -3.69
CA GLU A 266 1.19 -3.58 -4.43
C GLU A 266 -0.16 -3.57 -3.70
N LEU A 267 -0.18 -3.41 -2.38
CA LEU A 267 -1.45 -3.33 -1.66
C LEU A 267 -2.03 -1.93 -1.79
N ARG A 268 -3.35 -1.83 -1.93
CA ARG A 268 -4.06 -0.53 -1.94
C ARG A 268 -4.06 0.09 -0.54
N SER A 269 -4.27 1.41 -0.43
CA SER A 269 -4.27 2.15 0.84
C SER A 269 -5.07 1.46 1.95
N ILE A 270 -6.32 1.13 1.65
CA ILE A 270 -7.24 0.45 2.57
C ILE A 270 -6.68 -0.90 3.04
N ASP A 271 -6.05 -1.64 2.13
CA ASP A 271 -5.47 -2.95 2.39
C ASP A 271 -4.10 -2.84 3.11
N ARG A 272 -3.42 -1.69 3.07
CA ARG A 272 -2.14 -1.44 3.77
C ARG A 272 -2.34 -1.15 5.24
N ALA A 273 -3.28 -0.28 5.59
CA ALA A 273 -3.44 0.23 6.97
C ALA A 273 -3.80 -0.87 8.00
N GLY A 274 -4.57 -1.88 7.59
CA GLY A 274 -5.04 -2.94 8.50
C GLY A 274 -4.27 -4.26 8.44
N LYS A 275 -3.29 -4.40 7.54
CA LYS A 275 -2.63 -5.68 7.28
C LYS A 275 -1.39 -5.88 8.14
N LYS A 276 -1.28 -7.07 8.75
CA LYS A 276 -0.04 -7.52 9.37
C LYS A 276 0.93 -7.97 8.27
N PHE A 277 1.96 -7.18 8.01
CA PHE A 277 3.00 -7.51 7.04
C PHE A 277 3.90 -8.63 7.56
N LYS A 278 4.24 -9.57 6.67
CA LYS A 278 5.24 -10.61 6.90
C LYS A 278 6.48 -10.26 6.08
N SER A 279 7.65 -10.63 6.58
CA SER A 279 8.89 -10.54 5.80
C SER A 279 8.80 -11.51 4.62
N HIS A 280 8.96 -10.97 3.41
CA HIS A 280 9.00 -11.74 2.17
C HIS A 280 10.16 -11.23 1.32
N ASN A 281 10.82 -12.16 0.62
CA ASN A 281 11.77 -11.79 -0.43
C ASN A 281 11.01 -11.16 -1.58
N VAL A 282 11.46 -9.99 -2.00
CA VAL A 282 10.89 -9.28 -3.14
C VAL A 282 12.05 -8.88 -4.02
N ILE A 283 11.92 -9.23 -5.29
CA ILE A 283 12.86 -8.86 -6.34
C ILE A 283 12.76 -7.34 -6.49
N ASP A 284 13.81 -6.65 -6.07
CA ASP A 284 13.98 -5.23 -6.37
C ASP A 284 14.52 -5.06 -7.80
N LEU A 285 14.39 -3.84 -8.31
CA LEU A 285 14.74 -3.40 -9.68
C LEU A 285 15.91 -4.15 -10.35
#